data_AF-A0A965Y6U4-F1
#
_entry.id   AF-A0A965Y6U4-F1
#
_cell.length_a   1.000
_cell.length_b   1.000
_cell.length_c   1.000
_cell.angle_alpha   90.00
_cell.angle_beta   90.00
_cell.angle_gamma   90.00
#
_symmetry.space_group_name_H-M   'P 1'
#
loop_
_entity.id
_entity.type
_entity.pdbx_description
1 polymer ?
#
loop_
_entity_poly.entity_id
_entity_poly.type
_entity_poly.pdbx_seq_one_letter_code
_entity_poly.pdbx_strand_id
1 'polypeptide(L)'
;MKEIDIETWSRKEHFQFFLRSDLPFYNVNFNVDITGLKEYARSCGLSLTNTLLFLAVKALNRVENFRYRLMEGKVVLYDRINPSFACIRGNEDLFRMITVEFEDDIVAFDTKAKAAIENSTSYFDLSMLKGRADFAFFSPLPWIPFTAVDHTMSLKKEDCIPRISWGKYSQDGG
;
A
#
# COMPACT_ATOMS: atom_id res chain seq x y z
N MET A 1 -14.31 -11.43 4.22
CA MET A 1 -14.82 -10.40 3.28
C MET A 1 -16.33 -10.36 3.36
N LYS A 2 -16.93 -9.18 3.28
CA LYS A 2 -18.37 -8.95 3.37
C LYS A 2 -18.86 -8.20 2.14
N GLU A 3 -19.89 -8.70 1.45
CA GLU A 3 -20.58 -7.93 0.41
C GLU A 3 -21.39 -6.80 1.06
N ILE A 4 -21.35 -5.61 0.45
CA ILE A 4 -22.06 -4.43 0.91
C ILE A 4 -23.37 -4.30 0.15
N ASP A 5 -24.46 -4.23 0.89
CA ASP A 5 -25.75 -3.83 0.33
C ASP A 5 -25.73 -2.33 0.03
N ILE A 6 -25.66 -2.00 -1.26
CA ILE A 6 -25.61 -0.62 -1.75
C ILE A 6 -26.88 0.16 -1.40
N GLU A 7 -28.04 -0.51 -1.29
CA GLU A 7 -29.31 0.17 -1.06
C GLU A 7 -29.40 0.74 0.35
N THR A 8 -28.74 0.10 1.32
CA THR A 8 -28.69 0.53 2.72
C THR A 8 -27.39 1.24 3.11
N TRP A 9 -26.42 1.34 2.19
CA TRP A 9 -25.13 1.95 2.47
C TRP A 9 -25.20 3.48 2.48
N SER A 10 -24.73 4.10 3.57
CA SER A 10 -24.72 5.57 3.72
C SER A 10 -23.95 6.31 2.62
N ARG A 11 -23.07 5.62 1.90
CA ARG A 11 -22.27 6.19 0.80
C ARG A 11 -22.86 5.95 -0.58
N LYS A 12 -24.08 5.38 -0.69
CA LYS A 12 -24.73 5.02 -1.96
C LYS A 12 -24.68 6.14 -3.00
N GLU A 13 -25.19 7.32 -2.66
CA GLU A 13 -25.28 8.45 -3.61
C GLU A 13 -23.89 8.89 -4.08
N HIS A 14 -22.93 8.98 -3.16
CA HIS A 14 -21.56 9.37 -3.46
C HIS A 14 -20.87 8.32 -4.35
N PHE A 15 -21.04 7.04 -4.03
CA PHE A 15 -20.52 5.94 -4.82
C PHE A 15 -21.09 5.97 -6.25
N GLN A 16 -22.41 6.10 -6.38
CA GLN A 16 -23.09 6.17 -7.69
C GLN A 16 -22.70 7.40 -8.51
N PHE A 17 -22.35 8.52 -7.87
CA PHE A 17 -21.84 9.70 -8.53
C PHE A 17 -20.43 9.45 -9.09
N PHE A 18 -19.49 9.03 -8.25
CA PHE A 18 -18.09 8.82 -8.66
C PHE A 18 -17.89 7.63 -9.62
N LEU A 19 -18.73 6.58 -9.54
CA LEU A 19 -18.68 5.42 -10.44
C LEU A 19 -18.90 5.78 -11.93
N ARG A 20 -19.45 6.97 -12.21
CA ARG A 20 -19.66 7.47 -13.58
C ARG A 20 -18.39 8.09 -14.19
N SER A 21 -17.42 8.47 -13.37
CA SER A 21 -16.17 9.07 -13.83
C SER A 21 -15.23 8.02 -14.42
N ASP A 22 -14.50 8.38 -15.47
CA ASP A 22 -13.43 7.54 -16.03
C ASP A 22 -12.17 7.56 -15.15
N LEU A 23 -11.97 8.63 -14.36
CA LEU A 23 -10.84 8.80 -13.44
C LEU A 23 -11.34 9.32 -12.07
N PRO A 24 -11.97 8.48 -11.24
CA PRO A 24 -12.47 8.87 -9.91
C PRO A 24 -11.36 8.89 -8.83
N PHE A 25 -10.18 9.43 -9.15
CA PHE A 25 -9.00 9.38 -8.29
C PHE A 25 -8.48 10.76 -7.92
N TYR A 26 -7.98 10.87 -6.70
CA TYR A 26 -7.27 12.05 -6.21
C TYR A 26 -5.96 11.61 -5.55
N ASN A 27 -4.88 12.30 -5.86
CA ASN A 27 -3.59 12.14 -5.19
C ASN A 27 -3.42 13.27 -4.17
N VAL A 28 -3.05 12.92 -2.95
CA VAL A 28 -2.75 13.90 -1.89
C VAL A 28 -1.38 13.58 -1.31
N ASN A 29 -0.54 14.61 -1.18
CA ASN A 29 0.85 14.48 -0.80
C ASN A 29 1.12 15.36 0.42
N PHE A 30 1.85 14.82 1.38
CA PHE A 30 2.18 15.50 2.64
C PHE A 30 3.60 15.17 3.05
N ASN A 31 4.26 16.14 3.70
CA ASN A 31 5.48 15.86 4.44
C ASN A 31 5.10 15.26 5.80
N VAL A 32 5.71 14.14 6.14
CA VAL A 32 5.50 13.44 7.42
C VAL A 32 6.82 13.45 8.18
N ASP A 33 6.80 13.92 9.42
CA ASP A 33 7.97 13.84 10.30
C ASP A 33 8.22 12.38 10.70
N ILE A 34 9.38 11.86 10.30
CA ILE A 34 9.83 10.49 10.59
C ILE A 34 11.00 10.45 11.57
N THR A 35 11.32 11.54 12.25
CA THR A 35 12.51 11.65 13.13
C THR A 35 12.50 10.56 14.19
N GLY A 36 11.44 10.50 15.01
CA GLY A 36 11.29 9.47 16.04
C GLY A 36 11.20 8.05 15.46
N LEU A 37 10.63 7.90 14.26
CA LEU A 37 10.54 6.61 13.58
C LEU A 37 11.91 6.08 13.17
N LYS A 38 12.76 6.96 12.62
CA LYS A 38 14.12 6.65 12.20
C LYS A 38 14.97 6.22 13.41
N GLU A 39 14.82 6.91 14.53
CA GLU A 39 15.48 6.55 15.78
C GLU A 39 15.03 5.19 16.30
N TYR A 40 13.71 4.95 16.36
CA TYR A 40 13.12 3.69 16.78
C TYR A 40 13.60 2.51 15.91
N ALA A 41 13.50 2.64 14.59
CA ALA A 41 13.92 1.61 13.65
C ALA A 41 15.41 1.27 13.84
N ARG A 42 16.26 2.29 14.01
CA ARG A 42 17.69 2.10 14.30
C ARG A 42 17.92 1.40 15.64
N SER A 43 17.25 1.83 16.72
CA SER A 43 17.44 1.22 18.05
C SER A 43 16.99 -0.23 18.14
N CYS A 44 16.01 -0.61 17.33
CA CYS A 44 15.46 -1.97 17.29
C CYS A 44 16.08 -2.84 16.18
N GLY A 45 17.02 -2.33 15.38
CA GLY A 45 17.63 -3.07 14.27
C GLY A 45 16.68 -3.38 13.11
N LEU A 46 15.62 -2.59 12.94
CA LEU A 46 14.59 -2.77 11.92
C LEU A 46 14.93 -1.99 10.64
N SER A 47 14.46 -2.49 9.50
CA SER A 47 14.52 -1.70 8.25
C SER A 47 13.58 -0.50 8.35
N LEU A 48 14.08 0.70 8.06
CA LEU A 48 13.25 1.91 8.04
C LEU A 48 12.12 1.81 7.02
N THR A 49 12.40 1.27 5.83
CA THR A 49 11.39 1.06 4.77
C THR A 49 10.31 0.07 5.21
N ASN A 50 10.68 -1.05 5.82
CA ASN A 50 9.70 -2.03 6.30
C ASN A 50 8.89 -1.49 7.49
N THR A 51 9.53 -0.68 8.34
CA THR A 51 8.89 -0.01 9.46
C THR A 51 7.84 1.02 8.97
N LEU A 52 8.19 1.83 7.97
CA LEU A 52 7.24 2.73 7.30
C LEU A 52 6.10 1.96 6.63
N LEU A 53 6.41 0.90 5.90
CA LEU A 53 5.42 0.03 5.26
C LEU A 53 4.45 -0.56 6.28
N PHE A 54 4.97 -1.10 7.39
CA PHE A 54 4.16 -1.64 8.49
C PHE A 54 3.19 -0.59 9.04
N LEU A 55 3.67 0.61 9.36
CA LEU A 55 2.83 1.68 9.90
C LEU A 55 1.78 2.15 8.90
N ALA A 56 2.14 2.26 7.62
CA ALA A 56 1.21 2.63 6.57
C ALA A 56 0.10 1.59 6.42
N VAL A 57 0.44 0.30 6.33
CA VAL A 57 -0.55 -0.78 6.27
C VAL A 57 -1.43 -0.83 7.52
N LYS A 58 -0.84 -0.64 8.71
CA LYS A 58 -1.57 -0.58 9.98
C LYS A 58 -2.56 0.59 10.00
N ALA A 59 -2.17 1.75 9.46
CA ALA A 59 -3.05 2.91 9.34
C ALA A 59 -4.20 2.65 8.35
N LEU A 60 -3.92 2.06 7.18
CA LEU A 60 -4.96 1.69 6.22
C LEU A 60 -5.97 0.71 6.82
N ASN A 61 -5.48 -0.30 7.55
CA ASN A 61 -6.34 -1.29 8.20
C ASN A 61 -7.26 -0.71 9.29
N ARG A 62 -6.88 0.41 9.92
CA ARG A 62 -7.71 1.11 10.92
C ARG A 62 -8.86 1.89 10.30
N VAL A 63 -8.81 2.20 9.01
CA VAL A 63 -9.82 2.99 8.33
C VAL A 63 -10.58 2.10 7.35
N GLU A 64 -11.84 1.82 7.65
CA GLU A 64 -12.71 0.96 6.84
C GLU A 64 -12.71 1.32 5.35
N ASN A 65 -12.69 2.61 5.04
CA ASN A 65 -12.81 3.11 3.68
C ASN A 65 -11.70 2.62 2.73
N PHE A 66 -10.50 2.29 3.23
CA PHE A 66 -9.42 1.75 2.40
C PHE A 66 -9.58 0.25 2.09
N ARG A 67 -10.49 -0.44 2.77
CA ARG A 67 -10.72 -1.89 2.64
C ARG A 67 -11.84 -2.26 1.66
N TYR A 68 -12.53 -1.27 1.09
CA TYR A 68 -13.56 -1.51 0.06
C TYR A 68 -12.94 -1.84 -1.30
N ARG A 69 -13.52 -2.80 -2.03
CA ARG A 69 -13.21 -3.08 -3.44
C ARG A 69 -14.48 -3.17 -4.28
N LEU A 70 -14.37 -2.78 -5.54
CA LEU A 70 -15.37 -3.06 -6.57
C LEU A 70 -14.93 -4.32 -7.32
N MET A 71 -15.72 -5.39 -7.24
CA MET A 71 -15.45 -6.67 -7.87
C MET A 71 -16.69 -7.12 -8.63
N GLU A 72 -16.59 -7.24 -9.96
CA GLU A 72 -17.70 -7.69 -10.82
C GLU A 72 -18.99 -6.88 -10.59
N GLY A 73 -18.86 -5.56 -10.41
CA GLY A 73 -19.98 -4.65 -10.15
C GLY A 73 -20.49 -4.63 -8.70
N LYS A 74 -19.93 -5.46 -7.80
CA LYS A 74 -20.29 -5.53 -6.39
C LYS A 74 -19.27 -4.84 -5.50
N VAL A 75 -19.73 -4.16 -4.46
CA VAL A 75 -18.84 -3.59 -3.45
C VAL A 75 -18.64 -4.62 -2.34
N VAL A 76 -17.38 -4.95 -2.07
CA VAL A 76 -16.98 -5.83 -0.98
C VAL A 76 -16.09 -5.10 0.01
N LEU A 77 -16.20 -5.44 1.28
CA LEU A 77 -15.33 -4.99 2.36
C LEU A 77 -14.42 -6.14 2.78
N TYR A 78 -13.11 -5.95 2.64
CA TYR A 78 -12.13 -6.90 3.15
C TYR A 78 -11.90 -6.72 4.65
N ASP A 79 -11.58 -7.83 5.32
CA ASP A 79 -11.32 -7.81 6.76
C ASP A 79 -9.99 -7.12 7.07
N ARG A 80 -9.02 -7.25 6.16
CA ARG A 80 -7.67 -6.73 6.29
C ARG A 80 -7.08 -6.38 4.92
N ILE A 81 -6.10 -5.48 4.92
CA ILE A 81 -5.23 -5.14 3.79
C ILE A 81 -3.83 -5.71 4.03
N ASN A 82 -3.27 -6.30 2.99
CA ASN A 82 -1.92 -6.81 2.89
C ASN A 82 -1.04 -5.90 2.01
N PRO A 83 0.26 -5.74 2.29
CA PRO A 83 1.13 -4.96 1.42
C PRO A 83 1.59 -5.74 0.19
N SER A 84 1.51 -5.08 -0.96
CA SER A 84 2.25 -5.44 -2.17
C SER A 84 3.15 -4.28 -2.54
N PHE A 85 4.47 -4.46 -2.55
CA PHE A 85 5.42 -3.35 -2.58
C PHE A 85 6.55 -3.56 -3.58
N ALA A 86 7.00 -2.46 -4.18
CA ALA A 86 8.18 -2.45 -5.03
C ALA A 86 9.46 -2.52 -4.19
N CYS A 87 10.39 -3.38 -4.58
CA CYS A 87 11.70 -3.53 -3.92
C CYS A 87 12.80 -3.72 -4.97
N ILE A 88 13.92 -3.02 -4.80
CA ILE A 88 15.15 -3.28 -5.56
C ILE A 88 16.10 -4.05 -4.64
N ARG A 89 16.65 -5.17 -5.14
CA ARG A 89 17.53 -6.03 -4.36
C ARG A 89 19.00 -5.79 -4.72
N GLY A 90 19.82 -5.50 -3.72
CA GLY A 90 21.26 -5.30 -3.91
C GLY A 90 21.54 -4.17 -4.93
N ASN A 91 22.32 -4.48 -5.95
CA ASN A 91 22.68 -3.56 -7.03
C ASN A 91 21.92 -3.86 -8.34
N GLU A 92 20.75 -4.49 -8.27
CA GLU A 92 19.89 -4.66 -9.44
C GLU A 92 19.32 -3.31 -9.90
N ASP A 93 19.13 -3.11 -11.21
CA ASP A 93 18.53 -1.88 -11.77
C ASP A 93 17.00 -1.99 -11.93
N LEU A 94 16.45 -3.19 -11.75
CA LEU A 94 15.02 -3.48 -11.90
C LEU A 94 14.39 -3.77 -10.55
N PHE A 95 13.14 -3.34 -10.37
CA PHE A 95 12.37 -3.62 -9.16
C PHE A 95 11.59 -4.93 -9.29
N ARG A 96 11.32 -5.52 -8.13
CA ARG A 96 10.45 -6.67 -7.93
C ARG A 96 9.19 -6.22 -7.21
N MET A 97 8.06 -6.83 -7.51
CA MET A 97 6.86 -6.69 -6.70
C MET A 97 6.79 -7.84 -5.70
N ILE A 98 6.81 -7.49 -4.41
CA ILE A 98 6.79 -8.43 -3.29
C ILE A 98 5.45 -8.28 -2.57
N THR A 99 4.77 -9.39 -2.32
CA THR A 99 3.52 -9.42 -1.57
C THR A 99 3.70 -10.29 -0.34
N VAL A 100 3.25 -9.83 0.82
CA VAL A 100 3.29 -10.60 2.08
C VAL A 100 1.99 -10.46 2.84
N GLU A 101 1.62 -11.48 3.61
CA GLU A 101 0.53 -11.35 4.59
C GLU A 101 0.96 -10.44 5.75
N PHE A 102 0.11 -9.48 6.09
CA PHE A 102 0.34 -8.48 7.13
C PHE A 102 0.30 -9.09 8.53
N GLU A 103 1.34 -8.80 9.30
CA GLU A 103 1.47 -9.16 10.71
C GLU A 103 1.24 -7.93 11.59
N ASP A 104 0.56 -8.10 12.73
CA ASP A 104 0.28 -7.00 13.66
C ASP A 104 1.49 -6.63 14.54
N ASP A 105 2.47 -7.54 14.63
CA ASP A 105 3.76 -7.33 15.27
C ASP A 105 4.81 -6.85 14.25
N ILE A 106 5.54 -5.79 14.61
CA ILE A 106 6.48 -5.14 13.69
C ILE A 106 7.73 -5.98 13.43
N VAL A 107 8.19 -6.75 14.42
CA VAL A 107 9.38 -7.59 14.27
C VAL A 107 9.05 -8.77 13.36
N ALA A 108 7.92 -9.44 13.62
CA ALA A 108 7.41 -10.51 12.76
C ALA A 108 7.18 -10.03 11.33
N PHE A 109 6.61 -8.83 11.15
CA PHE A 109 6.43 -8.22 9.84
C PHE A 109 7.77 -7.97 9.12
N ASP A 110 8.73 -7.33 9.79
CA ASP A 110 10.05 -7.03 9.22
C ASP A 110 10.81 -8.30 8.82
N THR A 111 10.78 -9.33 9.68
CA THR A 111 11.37 -10.64 9.38
C THR A 111 10.71 -11.29 8.16
N LYS A 112 9.38 -11.29 8.09
CA LYS A 112 8.64 -11.86 6.94
C LYS A 112 8.94 -11.11 5.65
N ALA A 113 8.93 -9.77 5.69
CA ALA A 113 9.21 -8.93 4.53
C ALA A 113 10.63 -9.16 4.00
N LYS A 114 11.64 -9.19 4.90
CA LYS A 114 13.03 -9.50 4.53
C LYS A 114 13.15 -10.88 3.88
N ALA A 115 12.56 -11.90 4.49
CA ALA A 115 12.57 -13.25 3.94
C ALA A 115 11.91 -13.34 2.56
N ALA A 116 10.79 -12.63 2.35
CA ALA A 116 10.11 -12.59 1.06
C ALA A 116 10.94 -11.90 -0.03
N ILE A 117 11.63 -10.80 0.31
CA ILE A 117 12.55 -10.10 -0.60
C ILE A 117 13.71 -11.02 -0.98
N GLU A 118 14.34 -11.67 0.01
CA GLU A 118 15.52 -12.51 -0.21
C GLU A 118 15.21 -13.75 -1.04
N ASN A 119 14.08 -14.41 -0.75
CA ASN A 119 13.63 -15.60 -1.46
C ASN A 119 12.95 -15.30 -2.81
N SER A 120 12.78 -14.03 -3.19
CA SER A 120 12.17 -13.68 -4.47
C SER A 120 13.06 -14.06 -5.66
N THR A 121 12.48 -14.81 -6.60
CA THR A 121 13.16 -15.26 -7.82
C THR A 121 12.64 -14.56 -9.06
N SER A 122 11.33 -14.28 -9.13
CA SER A 122 10.67 -13.53 -10.20
C SER A 122 10.63 -12.02 -9.90
N TYR A 123 10.56 -11.19 -10.95
CA TYR A 123 10.29 -9.76 -10.81
C TYR A 123 8.82 -9.48 -10.46
N PHE A 124 7.91 -10.31 -10.96
CA PHE A 124 6.46 -10.14 -10.81
C PHE A 124 5.82 -11.48 -10.46
N ASP A 125 5.99 -11.93 -9.22
CA ASP A 125 5.21 -13.05 -8.70
C ASP A 125 3.81 -12.57 -8.30
N LEU A 126 2.82 -12.90 -9.13
CA LEU A 126 1.42 -12.50 -8.95
C LEU A 126 0.58 -13.61 -8.31
N SER A 127 1.19 -14.70 -7.86
CA SER A 127 0.46 -15.86 -7.31
C SER A 127 -0.44 -15.48 -6.14
N MET A 128 0.06 -14.66 -5.20
CA MET A 128 -0.72 -14.16 -4.07
C MET A 128 -1.84 -13.19 -4.46
N LEU A 129 -1.72 -12.51 -5.61
CA LEU A 129 -2.72 -11.55 -6.09
C LEU A 129 -3.86 -12.23 -6.85
N LYS A 130 -3.69 -13.49 -7.27
CA LYS A 130 -4.67 -14.18 -8.10
C LYS A 130 -6.00 -14.36 -7.35
N GLY A 131 -7.06 -13.73 -7.85
CA GLY A 131 -8.40 -13.80 -7.27
C GLY A 131 -8.54 -13.02 -5.95
N ARG A 132 -7.57 -12.17 -5.62
CA ARG A 132 -7.55 -11.38 -4.39
C ARG A 132 -7.33 -9.90 -4.71
N ALA A 133 -8.01 -9.03 -3.98
CA ALA A 133 -7.85 -7.59 -4.08
C ALA A 133 -7.66 -6.93 -2.70
N ASP A 134 -7.39 -7.73 -1.67
CA ASP A 134 -7.17 -7.28 -0.29
C ASP A 134 -5.77 -6.70 -0.07
N PHE A 135 -5.18 -6.08 -1.08
CA PHE A 135 -3.86 -5.49 -1.02
C PHE A 135 -3.91 -3.98 -1.11
N ALA A 136 -2.83 -3.32 -0.70
CA ALA A 136 -2.50 -1.97 -1.12
C ALA A 136 -1.12 -1.99 -1.78
N PHE A 137 -0.95 -1.16 -2.80
CA PHE A 137 0.32 -1.05 -3.52
C PHE A 137 1.20 0.01 -2.89
N PHE A 138 2.47 -0.33 -2.70
CA PHE A 138 3.47 0.56 -2.11
C PHE A 138 4.66 0.74 -3.03
N SER A 139 5.10 1.98 -3.22
CA SER A 139 6.27 2.31 -4.04
C SER A 139 7.25 3.19 -3.26
N PRO A 140 8.15 2.58 -2.47
CA PRO A 140 9.26 3.28 -1.86
C PRO A 140 10.22 3.79 -2.95
N LEU A 141 10.46 5.10 -2.99
CA LEU A 141 11.42 5.74 -3.90
C LEU A 141 12.45 6.52 -3.09
N PRO A 142 13.33 5.84 -2.32
CA PRO A 142 14.27 6.47 -1.37
C PRO A 142 15.33 7.39 -1.99
N TRP A 143 15.33 7.55 -3.30
CA TRP A 143 16.31 8.25 -4.13
C TRP A 143 15.74 9.55 -4.71
N ILE A 144 14.42 9.73 -4.70
CA ILE A 144 13.74 10.88 -5.31
C ILE A 144 13.03 11.69 -4.21
N PRO A 145 13.43 12.93 -3.92
CA PRO A 145 12.74 13.80 -2.96
C PRO A 145 11.53 14.48 -3.63
N PHE A 146 10.52 13.69 -4.01
CA PHE A 146 9.33 14.23 -4.68
C PHE A 146 8.36 14.87 -3.68
N THR A 147 7.66 15.90 -4.13
CA THR A 147 6.56 16.55 -3.41
C THR A 147 5.19 16.16 -3.96
N ALA A 148 5.14 15.55 -5.15
CA ALA A 148 3.95 15.00 -5.78
C ALA A 148 4.32 13.79 -6.64
N VAL A 149 3.43 12.81 -6.69
CA VAL A 149 3.55 11.62 -7.52
C VAL A 149 2.18 11.22 -8.04
N ASP A 150 2.16 10.68 -9.25
CA ASP A 150 1.01 9.98 -9.81
C ASP A 150 1.39 8.52 -10.08
N HIS A 151 0.40 7.66 -10.21
CA HIS A 151 0.60 6.22 -10.29
C HIS A 151 0.23 5.66 -11.66
N THR A 152 0.83 4.52 -12.00
CA THR A 152 0.32 3.70 -13.10
C THR A 152 -1.01 3.06 -12.70
N MET A 153 -2.03 3.31 -13.51
CA MET A 153 -3.40 2.91 -13.22
C MET A 153 -4.08 2.30 -14.44
N SER A 154 -4.96 1.35 -14.20
CA SER A 154 -5.90 0.86 -15.19
C SER A 154 -7.11 1.80 -15.24
N LEU A 155 -7.61 2.08 -16.43
CA LEU A 155 -8.89 2.80 -16.61
C LEU A 155 -10.11 1.91 -16.32
N LYS A 156 -9.89 0.69 -15.81
CA LYS A 156 -10.96 -0.18 -15.33
C LYS A 156 -11.54 0.38 -14.05
N LYS A 157 -12.86 0.42 -13.94
CA LYS A 157 -13.57 0.95 -12.77
C LYS A 157 -13.27 0.19 -11.49
N GLU A 158 -12.88 -1.08 -11.62
CA GLU A 158 -12.49 -1.97 -10.53
C GLU A 158 -11.12 -1.66 -9.94
N ASP A 159 -10.30 -0.82 -10.59
CA ASP A 159 -8.98 -0.42 -10.10
C ASP A 159 -9.07 0.59 -8.94
N CYS A 160 -9.53 0.10 -7.80
CA CYS A 160 -9.77 0.87 -6.58
C CYS A 160 -8.81 0.48 -5.45
N ILE A 161 -7.71 -0.20 -5.77
CA ILE A 161 -6.68 -0.58 -4.78
C ILE A 161 -5.90 0.68 -4.36
N PRO A 162 -5.80 0.98 -3.04
CA PRO A 162 -5.01 2.09 -2.54
C PRO A 162 -3.55 1.98 -2.97
N ARG A 163 -2.96 3.13 -3.31
CA ARG A 163 -1.56 3.24 -3.71
C ARG A 163 -0.89 4.29 -2.84
N ILE A 164 0.29 3.94 -2.32
CA ILE A 164 1.05 4.79 -1.40
C ILE A 164 2.51 4.80 -1.86
N SER A 165 3.07 6.00 -1.97
CA SER A 165 4.48 6.19 -2.29
C SER A 165 5.11 7.11 -1.26
N TRP A 166 6.41 6.95 -1.03
CA TRP A 166 7.20 7.92 -0.28
C TRP A 166 8.57 8.10 -0.93
N GLY A 167 9.05 9.33 -0.87
CA GLY A 167 10.31 9.75 -1.47
C GLY A 167 11.49 9.64 -0.51
N LYS A 168 12.62 10.17 -0.98
CA LYS A 168 13.80 10.42 -0.16
C LYS A 168 13.46 11.42 0.94
N TYR A 169 13.72 11.05 2.19
CA TYR A 169 13.63 11.98 3.30
C TYR A 169 14.80 12.97 3.31
N SER A 170 14.58 14.15 3.88
CA SER A 170 15.59 15.17 4.15
C SER A 170 15.52 15.59 5.61
N GLN A 171 16.60 16.16 6.12
CA GLN A 171 16.56 16.89 7.38
C GLN A 171 15.97 18.28 7.12
N ASP A 172 15.02 18.69 7.94
CA ASP A 172 14.41 20.02 7.89
C ASP A 172 14.46 20.60 9.31
N GLY A 173 15.11 21.74 9.48
CA GLY A 173 15.54 22.25 10.79
C GLY A 173 16.71 21.43 11.39
N GLY A 174 17.80 22.11 11.74
CA GLY A 174 19.02 21.51 12.29
C GLY A 174 18.84 20.85 13.65
#